data_AF-A0A3D6C1H6-F1
#
_entry.id   AF-A0A3D6C1H6-F1
#
_cell.length_a   1.000
_cell.length_b   1.000
_cell.length_c   1.000
_cell.angle_alpha   90.00
_cell.angle_beta   90.00
_cell.angle_gamma   90.00
#
_symmetry.space_group_name_H-M   'P 1'
#
loop_
_entity.id
_entity.type
_entity.pdbx_description
1 polymer ?
#
loop_
_entity_poly.entity_id
_entity_poly.type
_entity_poly.pdbx_seq_one_letter_code
_entity_poly.pdbx_strand_id
1 'polypeptide(L)'
;MKHSSLRRSGRCSFKTVVVLSILFLCLDPAKIFSGQIAVTDSAPALDAFPIANRSYKAHVGSHHLTGRVEEKIILFFTLDPPQVPQGFFLSVNLKQIKAPEKKMKKNPEILTGFPDTRLTFHDPGIYTYAVIVSMIAKSSCGGVNADTVFNGDIHIDVSE
;
A
#
# COMPACT_ATOMS: atom_id res chain seq x y z
N MET A 1 -3.78 -34.96 38.50
CA MET A 1 -3.63 -33.53 38.14
C MET A 1 -4.06 -33.40 36.68
N LYS A 2 -5.26 -32.90 36.35
CA LYS A 2 -5.59 -31.48 36.06
C LYS A 2 -4.53 -30.88 35.10
N HIS A 3 -4.81 -30.37 33.89
CA HIS A 3 -6.02 -29.79 33.32
C HIS A 3 -5.99 -29.83 31.78
N SER A 4 -7.18 -29.76 31.23
CA SER A 4 -7.66 -29.73 29.85
C SER A 4 -7.30 -28.47 29.04
N SER A 5 -7.17 -28.68 27.73
CA SER A 5 -7.43 -27.78 26.60
C SER A 5 -8.67 -26.88 26.76
N LEU A 6 -8.64 -25.62 26.27
CA LEU A 6 -9.51 -25.13 25.19
C LEU A 6 -9.35 -23.62 24.85
N ARG A 7 -9.14 -23.37 23.55
CA ARG A 7 -9.70 -22.34 22.64
C ARG A 7 -10.12 -20.96 23.17
N ARG A 8 -9.50 -19.92 22.57
CA ARG A 8 -10.02 -18.54 22.47
C ARG A 8 -11.09 -18.45 21.38
N SER A 9 -12.27 -17.98 21.77
CA SER A 9 -13.37 -17.43 20.94
C SER A 9 -13.92 -16.29 21.80
N GLY A 10 -13.89 -15.02 21.41
CA GLY A 10 -14.70 -14.44 20.34
C GLY A 10 -15.88 -13.68 20.96
N ARG A 11 -16.12 -12.44 20.47
CA ARG A 11 -17.26 -11.53 20.73
C ARG A 11 -17.08 -10.50 21.86
N CYS A 12 -16.62 -9.31 21.48
CA CYS A 12 -17.01 -8.08 22.17
C CYS A 12 -18.46 -7.74 21.79
N SER A 13 -19.35 -7.86 22.75
CA SER A 13 -20.75 -7.42 22.70
C SER A 13 -20.85 -6.11 23.47
N PHE A 14 -20.89 -4.97 22.78
CA PHE A 14 -21.22 -3.69 23.41
C PHE A 14 -22.73 -3.48 23.27
N LYS A 15 -23.45 -3.71 24.37
CA LYS A 15 -24.87 -3.37 24.50
C LYS A 15 -25.04 -2.31 25.58
N THR A 16 -25.66 -1.22 25.16
CA THR A 16 -26.72 -0.50 25.89
C THR A 16 -26.34 0.22 27.18
N VAL A 17 -26.10 1.53 27.07
CA VAL A 17 -26.19 2.47 28.18
C VAL A 17 -27.66 2.90 28.31
N VAL A 18 -28.28 2.53 29.43
CA VAL A 18 -29.60 3.02 29.86
C VAL A 18 -29.38 4.38 30.50
N VAL A 19 -29.94 5.44 29.92
CA VAL A 19 -29.96 6.78 30.54
C VAL A 19 -31.33 7.00 31.16
N LEU A 20 -31.27 7.32 32.45
CA LEU A 20 -32.31 7.43 33.45
C LEU A 20 -33.17 8.69 33.23
N SER A 21 -34.48 8.52 33.33
CA SER A 21 -35.51 9.56 33.31
C SER A 21 -35.32 10.58 34.44
N ILE A 22 -35.43 11.88 34.13
CA ILE A 22 -35.71 12.93 35.11
C ILE A 22 -36.90 13.77 34.61
N LEU A 23 -37.71 14.11 35.60
CA LEU A 23 -39.09 14.54 35.64
C LEU A 23 -39.39 15.89 34.97
N PHE A 24 -40.60 15.97 34.41
CA PHE A 24 -41.37 17.15 34.02
C PHE A 24 -41.33 18.29 35.07
N LEU A 25 -41.29 19.55 34.59
CA LEU A 25 -42.26 20.61 34.96
C LEU A 25 -42.06 21.90 34.12
N CYS A 26 -43.12 22.24 33.39
CA CYS A 26 -43.69 23.56 33.08
C CYS A 26 -42.94 24.69 32.32
N LEU A 27 -43.74 25.33 31.44
CA LEU A 27 -43.68 26.71 30.90
C LEU A 27 -42.71 26.98 29.73
N ASP A 28 -43.23 27.10 28.49
CA ASP A 28 -43.66 28.38 27.87
C ASP A 28 -43.81 28.20 26.34
N PRO A 29 -45.00 28.42 25.71
CA PRO A 29 -45.19 28.21 24.29
C PRO A 29 -45.19 29.55 23.52
N ALA A 30 -44.05 30.22 23.38
CA ALA A 30 -43.93 31.29 22.39
C ALA A 30 -42.48 31.71 22.13
N LYS A 31 -42.13 31.77 20.84
CA LYS A 31 -40.92 32.40 20.27
C LYS A 31 -39.62 31.59 20.37
N ILE A 32 -39.43 30.68 19.42
CA ILE A 32 -38.08 30.46 18.89
C ILE A 32 -38.12 30.74 17.40
N PHE A 33 -37.50 31.87 17.09
CA PHE A 33 -37.08 32.41 15.81
C PHE A 33 -36.70 31.29 14.82
N SER A 34 -37.36 31.28 13.67
CA SER A 34 -37.04 30.42 12.53
C SER A 34 -35.73 30.90 11.90
N GLY A 35 -34.62 30.53 12.50
CA GLY A 35 -33.30 30.63 11.90
C GLY A 35 -33.10 29.42 11.00
N GLN A 36 -33.51 29.52 9.73
CA GLN A 36 -33.05 28.59 8.70
C GLN A 36 -31.56 28.84 8.52
N ILE A 37 -30.72 28.09 9.24
CA ILE A 37 -29.34 27.89 8.82
C ILE A 37 -29.44 26.99 7.60
N ALA A 38 -29.44 27.62 6.42
CA ALA A 38 -29.07 26.94 5.19
C ALA A 38 -27.61 26.51 5.37
N VAL A 39 -27.42 25.30 5.90
CA VAL A 39 -26.17 24.57 5.70
C VAL A 39 -26.17 24.24 4.23
N THR A 40 -25.62 25.16 3.43
CA THR A 40 -25.12 24.80 2.11
C THR A 40 -24.02 23.78 2.38
N ASP A 41 -24.38 22.51 2.30
CA ASP A 41 -23.47 21.38 2.15
C ASP A 41 -22.78 21.55 0.80
N SER A 42 -21.93 22.57 0.74
CA SER A 42 -20.97 22.75 -0.32
C SER A 42 -19.91 21.73 0.02
N ALA A 43 -20.16 20.48 -0.38
CA ALA A 43 -19.14 19.46 -0.42
C ALA A 43 -17.92 20.13 -1.07
N PRO A 44 -16.80 20.32 -0.34
CA PRO A 44 -15.60 20.82 -0.98
C PRO A 44 -15.33 19.84 -2.10
N ALA A 45 -15.28 20.33 -3.33
CA ALA A 45 -14.83 19.55 -4.46
C ALA A 45 -13.58 18.81 -3.98
N LEU A 46 -13.65 17.47 -3.96
CA LEU A 46 -12.49 16.62 -3.74
C LEU A 46 -11.45 17.13 -4.72
N ASP A 47 -10.49 17.90 -4.22
CA ASP A 47 -9.37 18.42 -4.99
C ASP A 47 -8.83 17.24 -5.77
N ALA A 48 -9.07 17.31 -7.08
CA ALA A 48 -8.97 16.19 -7.98
C ALA A 48 -7.58 15.58 -7.79
N PHE A 49 -7.54 14.35 -7.30
CA PHE A 49 -6.31 13.61 -7.17
C PHE A 49 -5.65 13.61 -8.56
N PRO A 50 -4.47 14.23 -8.77
CA PRO A 50 -3.98 14.48 -10.13
C PRO A 50 -3.62 13.20 -10.90
N ILE A 51 -3.61 12.04 -10.23
CA ILE A 51 -3.58 10.72 -10.88
C ILE A 51 -4.86 10.45 -11.68
N ALA A 52 -6.02 10.94 -11.24
CA ALA A 52 -7.31 10.63 -11.87
C ALA A 52 -7.41 11.09 -13.32
N ASN A 53 -6.62 12.09 -13.74
CA ASN A 53 -6.70 12.68 -15.09
C ASN A 53 -5.54 12.25 -16.02
N ARG A 54 -4.55 11.49 -15.53
CA ARG A 54 -3.46 10.92 -16.34
C ARG A 54 -3.19 9.49 -15.91
N SER A 55 -3.38 8.53 -16.81
CA SER A 55 -3.04 7.13 -16.56
C SER A 55 -1.53 6.97 -16.60
N TYR A 56 -0.90 6.94 -15.43
CA TYR A 56 0.52 6.62 -15.30
C TYR A 56 0.71 5.11 -15.36
N LYS A 57 1.70 4.66 -16.12
CA LYS A 57 2.10 3.26 -16.20
C LYS A 57 3.61 3.16 -16.06
N ALA A 58 4.07 2.23 -15.24
CA ALA A 58 5.47 1.86 -15.21
C ALA A 58 5.70 0.62 -16.06
N HIS A 59 6.89 0.53 -16.66
CA HIS A 59 7.31 -0.61 -17.47
C HIS A 59 8.62 -1.13 -16.93
N VAL A 60 8.75 -2.45 -16.86
CA VAL A 60 10.01 -3.11 -16.54
C VAL A 60 10.83 -3.31 -17.81
N GLY A 61 12.13 -3.06 -17.76
CA GLY A 61 13.03 -3.20 -18.91
C GLY A 61 13.14 -4.66 -19.40
N SER A 62 13.09 -5.61 -18.47
CA SER A 62 13.02 -7.04 -18.80
C SER A 62 12.28 -7.82 -17.71
N HIS A 63 11.47 -8.79 -18.12
CA HIS A 63 10.85 -9.77 -17.23
C HIS A 63 11.76 -10.98 -16.95
N HIS A 64 12.86 -11.12 -17.69
CA HIS A 64 13.83 -12.19 -17.51
C HIS A 64 15.24 -11.60 -17.46
N LEU A 65 15.93 -11.83 -16.34
CA LEU A 65 17.29 -11.37 -16.12
C LEU A 65 18.19 -12.57 -15.90
N THR A 66 19.45 -12.42 -16.29
CA THR A 66 20.51 -13.40 -16.06
C THR A 66 21.67 -12.71 -15.36
N GLY A 67 22.35 -13.39 -14.45
CA GLY A 67 23.58 -12.89 -13.84
C GLY A 67 24.34 -13.98 -13.10
N ARG A 68 25.41 -13.59 -12.42
CA ARG A 68 26.22 -14.50 -11.61
C ARG A 68 26.07 -14.27 -10.12
N VAL A 69 26.47 -15.25 -9.32
CA VAL A 69 26.61 -15.10 -7.87
C VAL A 69 27.56 -13.94 -7.53
N GLU A 70 27.21 -13.15 -6.52
CA GLU A 70 27.84 -11.89 -6.10
C GLU A 70 27.83 -10.75 -7.13
N GLU A 71 27.29 -10.97 -8.33
CA GLU A 71 27.12 -9.91 -9.32
C GLU A 71 25.94 -9.00 -8.95
N LYS A 72 26.11 -7.70 -9.20
CA LYS A 72 25.02 -6.74 -9.10
C LYS A 72 24.17 -6.79 -10.36
N ILE A 73 22.98 -7.38 -10.25
CA ILE A 73 21.95 -7.38 -11.30
C ILE A 73 21.10 -6.11 -11.14
N ILE A 74 20.86 -5.39 -12.23
CA ILE A 74 20.05 -4.16 -12.25
C ILE A 74 18.71 -4.44 -12.92
N LEU A 75 17.63 -4.25 -12.16
CA LEU A 75 16.27 -4.22 -12.66
C LEU A 75 15.87 -2.77 -12.93
N PHE A 76 15.69 -2.44 -14.21
CA PHE A 76 15.35 -1.09 -14.65
C PHE A 76 13.85 -0.92 -14.87
N PHE A 77 13.34 0.25 -14.51
CA PHE A 77 11.97 0.67 -14.75
C PHE A 77 11.91 1.99 -15.51
N THR A 78 10.89 2.13 -16.34
CA THR A 78 10.51 3.41 -16.96
C THR A 78 9.09 3.78 -16.55
N LEU A 79 8.74 5.05 -16.68
CA LEU A 79 7.40 5.58 -16.44
C LEU A 79 6.87 6.20 -17.73
N ASP A 80 5.59 6.02 -18.00
CA ASP A 80 4.85 6.71 -19.05
C ASP A 80 3.63 7.41 -18.42
N PRO A 81 3.55 8.76 -18.48
CA PRO A 81 4.57 9.68 -18.95
C PRO A 81 5.82 9.70 -18.03
N PRO A 82 7.02 10.05 -18.54
CA PRO A 82 8.29 9.85 -17.83
C PRO A 82 8.51 10.76 -16.61
N GLN A 83 7.71 11.82 -16.49
CA GLN A 83 7.83 12.77 -15.39
C GLN A 83 6.87 12.41 -14.26
N VAL A 84 7.43 12.11 -13.10
CA VAL A 84 6.67 11.96 -11.86
C VAL A 84 6.03 13.32 -11.52
N PRO A 85 4.72 13.39 -11.26
CA PRO A 85 4.08 14.64 -10.89
C PRO A 85 4.64 15.21 -9.57
N GLN A 86 4.58 16.53 -9.43
CA GLN A 86 5.04 17.19 -8.21
C GLN A 86 4.25 16.70 -6.98
N GLY A 87 4.96 16.41 -5.89
CA GLY A 87 4.36 15.89 -4.65
C GLY A 87 4.14 14.38 -4.65
N PHE A 88 4.50 13.69 -5.75
CA PHE A 88 4.47 12.23 -5.85
C PHE A 88 5.89 11.66 -5.86
N PHE A 89 6.00 10.40 -5.45
CA PHE A 89 7.20 9.59 -5.61
C PHE A 89 6.82 8.15 -5.95
N LEU A 90 7.74 7.42 -6.55
CA LEU A 90 7.57 6.01 -6.89
C LEU A 90 8.20 5.13 -5.82
N SER A 91 7.52 4.05 -5.48
CA SER A 91 8.01 3.01 -4.59
C SER A 91 7.98 1.67 -5.31
N VAL A 92 9.11 0.96 -5.27
CA VAL A 92 9.23 -0.39 -5.82
C VAL A 92 9.25 -1.37 -4.66
N ASN A 93 8.37 -2.36 -4.72
CA ASN A 93 8.32 -3.47 -3.78
C ASN A 93 8.54 -4.78 -4.53
N LEU A 94 9.45 -5.60 -4.02
CA LEU A 94 9.68 -6.96 -4.51
C LEU A 94 9.28 -7.96 -3.45
N LYS A 95 8.51 -8.97 -3.86
CA LYS A 95 8.16 -10.11 -3.02
C LYS A 95 8.66 -11.38 -3.68
N GLN A 96 9.54 -12.10 -3.00
CA GLN A 96 9.99 -13.39 -3.48
C GLN A 96 8.83 -14.39 -3.49
N ILE A 97 8.54 -14.95 -4.66
CA ILE A 97 7.49 -15.95 -4.88
C ILE A 97 8.10 -17.35 -4.90
N LYS A 98 9.25 -17.49 -5.58
CA LYS A 98 9.97 -18.77 -5.69
C LYS A 98 11.48 -18.55 -5.51
N ALA A 99 12.10 -19.47 -4.80
CA ALA A 99 13.54 -19.58 -4.63
C ALA A 99 14.06 -20.86 -5.30
N PRO A 100 15.38 -21.00 -5.51
CA PRO A 100 15.99 -22.25 -5.92
C PRO A 100 15.60 -23.41 -4.99
N GLU A 101 15.48 -24.62 -5.53
CA GLU A 101 15.08 -25.82 -4.77
C GLU A 101 16.12 -26.23 -3.72
N LYS A 102 17.40 -25.93 -3.98
CA LYS A 102 18.47 -26.12 -3.01
C LYS A 102 18.31 -25.10 -1.88
N LYS A 103 18.54 -25.57 -0.65
CA LYS A 103 18.48 -24.73 0.54
C LYS A 103 19.49 -23.58 0.41
N MET A 104 18.98 -22.36 0.27
CA MET A 104 19.81 -21.15 0.19
C MET A 104 20.64 -21.00 1.47
N LYS A 105 21.93 -20.68 1.30
CA LYS A 105 22.82 -20.38 2.41
C LYS A 105 22.62 -18.95 2.89
N LYS A 106 22.37 -18.01 1.98
CA LYS A 106 22.19 -16.59 2.29
C LYS A 106 21.08 -15.97 1.45
N ASN A 107 20.25 -15.12 2.08
CA ASN A 107 19.20 -14.38 1.37
C ASN A 107 19.81 -13.34 0.43
N PRO A 108 19.19 -13.06 -0.73
CA PRO A 108 19.69 -12.06 -1.65
C PRO A 108 19.65 -10.67 -1.02
N GLU A 109 20.62 -9.83 -1.37
CA GLU A 109 20.64 -8.42 -0.99
C GLU A 109 19.85 -7.62 -2.04
N ILE A 110 18.77 -6.98 -1.60
CA ILE A 110 17.85 -6.24 -2.48
C ILE A 110 17.81 -4.77 -2.03
N LEU A 111 18.22 -3.87 -2.91
CA LEU A 111 18.08 -2.44 -2.74
C LEU A 111 17.04 -1.93 -3.75
N THR A 112 15.81 -1.75 -3.28
CA THR A 112 14.71 -1.25 -4.12
C THR A 112 14.87 0.24 -4.43
N GLY A 113 14.51 0.61 -5.64
CA GLY A 113 14.59 1.98 -6.12
C GLY A 113 13.91 2.12 -7.48
N PHE A 114 13.56 3.37 -7.80
CA PHE A 114 13.10 3.77 -9.13
C PHE A 114 14.04 4.88 -9.63
N PRO A 115 14.56 4.79 -10.87
CA PRO A 115 14.27 3.78 -11.89
C PRO A 115 15.05 2.47 -11.70
N ASP A 116 16.05 2.43 -10.82
CA ASP A 116 16.95 1.29 -10.66
C ASP A 116 16.70 0.54 -9.34
N THR A 117 16.42 -0.76 -9.45
CA THR A 117 16.47 -1.69 -8.32
C THR A 117 17.68 -2.60 -8.48
N ARG A 118 18.47 -2.76 -7.40
CA ARG A 118 19.72 -3.54 -7.41
C ARG A 118 19.55 -4.82 -6.63
N LEU A 119 20.02 -5.92 -7.21
CA LEU A 119 19.85 -7.26 -6.68
C LEU A 119 21.23 -7.95 -6.68
N THR A 120 21.62 -8.52 -5.56
CA THR A 120 22.82 -9.36 -5.45
C THR A 120 22.43 -10.70 -4.87
N PHE A 121 22.76 -11.77 -5.58
CA PHE A 121 22.42 -13.14 -5.20
C PHE A 121 23.67 -13.89 -4.72
N HIS A 122 23.52 -14.72 -3.70
CA HIS A 122 24.64 -15.43 -3.05
C HIS A 122 24.64 -16.94 -3.32
N ASP A 123 23.57 -17.45 -3.92
CA ASP A 123 23.43 -18.85 -4.30
C ASP A 123 22.88 -18.91 -5.74
N PRO A 124 23.37 -19.84 -6.58
CA PRO A 124 22.89 -19.97 -7.95
C PRO A 124 21.49 -20.60 -7.99
N GLY A 125 20.77 -20.35 -9.08
CA GLY A 125 19.48 -20.93 -9.39
C GLY A 125 18.47 -19.91 -9.90
N ILE A 126 17.23 -20.38 -10.04
CA ILE A 126 16.13 -19.59 -10.61
C ILE A 126 15.30 -18.98 -9.49
N TYR A 127 15.20 -17.66 -9.50
CA TYR A 127 14.41 -16.85 -8.59
C TYR A 127 13.18 -16.29 -9.32
N THR A 128 12.07 -16.14 -8.59
CA THR A 128 10.88 -15.44 -9.11
C THR A 128 10.41 -14.43 -8.09
N TYR A 129 10.23 -13.19 -8.53
CA TYR A 129 9.73 -12.09 -7.71
C TYR A 129 8.46 -11.52 -8.32
N ALA A 130 7.45 -11.27 -7.49
CA ALA A 130 6.37 -10.36 -7.81
C ALA A 130 6.86 -8.94 -7.54
N VAL A 131 6.68 -8.07 -8.52
CA VAL A 131 7.14 -6.69 -8.51
C VAL A 131 5.92 -5.77 -8.57
N ILE A 132 5.84 -4.85 -7.62
CA ILE A 132 4.80 -3.83 -7.56
C ILE A 132 5.49 -2.47 -7.56
N VAL A 133 5.12 -1.62 -8.52
CA VAL A 133 5.50 -0.20 -8.52
C VAL A 133 4.27 0.62 -8.20
N SER A 134 4.36 1.42 -7.15
CA SER A 134 3.28 2.30 -6.70
C SER A 134 3.71 3.76 -6.80
N MET A 135 2.80 4.61 -7.28
CA MET A 135 2.94 6.06 -7.21
C MET A 135 2.23 6.57 -5.96
N ILE A 136 2.96 7.26 -5.11
CA ILE A 136 2.53 7.63 -3.76
C ILE A 136 2.56 9.15 -3.62
N ALA A 137 1.49 9.74 -3.09
CA ALA A 137 1.47 11.11 -2.59
C ALA A 137 1.28 11.13 -1.08
N LYS A 138 2.02 12.02 -0.42
CA LYS A 138 1.78 12.37 0.98
C LYS A 138 0.80 13.52 1.02
N SER A 139 -0.28 13.35 1.76
CA SER A 139 -1.19 14.46 2.07
C SER A 139 -0.67 15.25 3.27
N SER A 140 -1.00 16.53 3.33
CA SER A 140 -0.68 17.42 4.45
C SER A 140 -1.38 17.02 5.74
N CYS A 141 -2.51 16.31 5.68
CA CYS A 141 -3.28 15.84 6.83
C CYS A 141 -2.86 14.46 7.36
N GLY A 142 -1.69 13.95 6.96
CA GLY A 142 -1.14 12.69 7.47
C GLY A 142 -1.66 11.42 6.80
N GLY A 143 -2.51 11.54 5.79
CA GLY A 143 -2.91 10.44 4.91
C GLY A 143 -1.88 10.15 3.81
N VAL A 144 -1.85 8.91 3.35
CA VAL A 144 -1.07 8.46 2.19
C VAL A 144 -2.03 7.93 1.15
N ASN A 145 -1.92 8.44 -0.07
CA ASN A 145 -2.67 7.92 -1.21
C ASN A 145 -1.67 7.27 -2.17
N ALA A 146 -1.97 6.05 -2.59
CA ALA A 146 -1.11 5.26 -3.46
C ALA A 146 -1.93 4.63 -4.58
N ASP A 147 -1.38 4.65 -5.79
CA ASP A 147 -1.92 3.92 -6.93
C ASP A 147 -0.86 2.99 -7.51
N THR A 148 -1.28 1.84 -8.02
CA THR A 148 -0.37 0.84 -8.60
C THR A 148 -0.20 1.11 -10.08
N VAL A 149 1.03 1.46 -10.47
CA VAL A 149 1.37 1.80 -11.87
C VAL A 149 2.04 0.65 -12.61
N PHE A 150 2.52 -0.37 -11.89
CA PHE A 150 2.96 -1.65 -12.46
C PHE A 150 2.76 -2.78 -11.45
N ASN A 151 2.34 -3.93 -11.95
CA ASN A 151 2.25 -5.17 -11.20
C ASN A 151 2.56 -6.33 -12.16
N GLY A 152 3.58 -7.10 -11.84
CA GLY A 152 3.97 -8.25 -12.66
C GLY A 152 5.09 -9.04 -12.04
N ASP A 153 5.39 -10.18 -12.65
CA ASP A 153 6.44 -11.08 -12.19
C ASP A 153 7.72 -10.90 -13.01
N ILE A 154 8.85 -11.15 -12.36
CA ILE A 154 10.16 -11.25 -13.00
C ILE A 154 10.83 -12.57 -12.62
N HIS A 155 11.59 -13.11 -13.57
CA HIS A 155 12.40 -14.30 -13.42
C HIS A 155 13.87 -13.92 -13.49
N ILE A 156 14.69 -14.50 -12.61
CA ILE A 156 16.11 -14.22 -12.56
C ILE A 156 16.85 -15.55 -12.51
N ASP A 157 17.65 -15.82 -13.53
CA ASP A 157 18.54 -16.97 -13.57
C ASP A 157 19.95 -16.56 -13.12
N VAL A 158 20.41 -17.17 -12.04
CA VAL A 158 21.71 -16.88 -11.43
C VAL A 158 22.61 -18.08 -11.61
N SER A 159 23.68 -17.92 -12.39
CA SER A 159 24.72 -18.94 -12.52
C SER A 159 25.80 -18.78 -11.45
N GLU A 160 26.67 -19.78 -11.35
CA GLU A 160 27.95 -19.67 -10.61
C GLU A 160 28.85 -18.57 -11.18
#